data_AF-R7BDE8-F1
#
_entry.id   AF-R7BDE8-F1
#
_cell.length_a   1.000
_cell.length_b   1.000
_cell.length_c   1.000
_cell.angle_alpha   90.00
_cell.angle_beta   90.00
_cell.angle_gamma   90.00
#
_symmetry.space_group_name_H-M   'P 1'
#
loop_
_entity.id
_entity.type
_entity.pdbx_description
1 polymer ?
#
loop_
_entity_poly.entity_id
_entity_poly.type
_entity_poly.pdbx_seq_one_letter_code
_entity_poly.pdbx_strand_id
1 'polypeptide(L)' 'MDRHNVTQRISQYLQENHISVEQVERDLGMERGRLSCASGMELGAAEFLELCHYLNVPPESFRG' A
#
# COMPACT_ATOMS: atom_id res chain seq x y z
N MET A 1 -2.24 -17.97 -4.51
CA MET A 1 -1.73 -16.63 -4.86
C MET A 1 -1.82 -15.79 -3.60
N ASP A 2 -0.69 -15.64 -2.94
CA ASP A 2 -0.58 -15.21 -1.55
C ASP A 2 -0.81 -13.70 -1.38
N ARG A 3 -1.99 -13.32 -0.89
CA ARG A 3 -2.36 -11.92 -0.58
C ARG A 3 -1.39 -11.24 0.39
N HIS A 4 -0.66 -12.01 1.19
CA HIS A 4 0.42 -11.53 2.06
C HIS A 4 1.54 -10.78 1.31
N ASN A 5 1.67 -10.95 -0.01
CA ASN A 5 2.74 -10.33 -0.80
C ASN A 5 2.45 -8.86 -1.15
N VAL A 6 1.18 -8.45 -1.31
CA VAL A 6 0.84 -7.12 -1.85
C VAL A 6 1.18 -6.01 -0.86
N THR A 7 0.75 -6.13 0.41
CA THR A 7 1.06 -5.13 1.44
C THR A 7 2.57 -5.00 1.65
N GLN A 8 3.30 -6.12 1.61
CA GLN A 8 4.76 -6.12 1.71
C GLN A 8 5.42 -5.36 0.55
N ARG A 9 4.97 -5.59 -0.69
CA ARG A 9 5.46 -4.86 -1.87
C ARG A 9 5.16 -3.38 -1.82
N ILE A 10 3.98 -3.01 -1.35
CA ILE A 10 3.60 -1.61 -1.13
C ILE A 10 4.52 -0.97 -0.08
N SER A 11 4.69 -1.61 1.08
CA SER A 11 5.60 -1.09 2.11
C SER A 11 7.02 -0.90 1.59
N GLN A 12 7.52 -1.87 0.79
CA GLN A 12 8.84 -1.78 0.16
C GLN A 12 8.91 -0.63 -0.85
N TYR A 13 7.90 -0.49 -1.72
CA TYR A 13 7.84 0.58 -2.70
C TYR A 13 7.83 1.97 -2.04
N LEU A 14 7.07 2.13 -0.96
CA LEU A 14 7.04 3.38 -0.20
C LEU A 14 8.42 3.70 0.38
N GLN A 15 9.13 2.70 0.92
CA GLN A 15 10.49 2.87 1.43
C GLN A 15 11.49 3.23 0.33
N GLU A 16 11.46 2.53 -0.81
CA GLU A 16 12.36 2.75 -1.95
C GLU A 16 12.16 4.14 -2.59
N ASN A 17 10.91 4.63 -2.63
CA ASN A 17 10.58 5.94 -3.17
C ASN A 17 10.63 7.07 -2.12
N HIS A 18 11.10 6.79 -0.89
CA HIS A 18 11.11 7.73 0.23
C HIS A 18 9.74 8.37 0.54
N ILE A 19 8.66 7.64 0.29
CA ILE A 19 7.30 8.09 0.55
C ILE A 19 6.95 7.76 2.00
N SER A 20 6.58 8.78 2.76
CA SER A 20 6.20 8.61 4.16
C SER A 20 4.81 8.00 4.27
N VAL A 21 4.69 6.91 5.03
CA VAL A 21 3.41 6.25 5.31
C VAL A 21 2.42 7.22 5.96
N GLU A 22 2.90 8.10 6.84
CA GLU A 22 2.09 9.14 7.49
C GLU A 22 1.49 10.15 6.49
N GLN A 23 2.19 10.41 5.39
CA GLN A 23 1.69 11.29 4.34
C GLN A 23 0.59 10.59 3.54
N VAL A 24 0.79 9.32 3.18
CA VAL A 24 -0.23 8.50 2.52
C VAL A 24 -1.48 8.35 3.39
N GLU A 25 -1.29 8.09 4.68
CA GLU A 25 -2.38 8.02 5.67
C GLU A 25 -3.17 9.33 5.74
N ARG A 26 -2.49 10.48 5.74
CA ARG A 26 -3.14 11.79 5.76
C ARG A 26 -3.90 12.08 4.46
N ASP A 27 -3.29 11.77 3.33
CA ASP A 27 -3.80 12.14 2.01
C ASP A 27 -4.95 11.23 1.56
N LEU A 28 -4.92 9.96 1.97
CA LEU A 28 -5.93 8.96 1.62
C LEU A 28 -6.90 8.63 2.77
N GLY A 29 -6.62 9.10 3.99
CA GLY A 29 -7.40 8.73 5.17
C GLY A 29 -7.28 7.25 5.56
N MET A 30 -6.21 6.57 5.11
CA MET A 30 -5.99 5.14 5.37
C MET A 30 -5.23 4.92 6.66
N GLU A 31 -5.67 3.96 7.47
CA GLU A 31 -4.99 3.64 8.72
C GLU A 31 -3.57 3.09 8.46
N ARG A 32 -2.56 3.65 9.15
CA ARG A 32 -1.15 3.24 9.04
C ARG A 32 -0.92 1.73 9.13
N GLY A 33 -1.73 1.04 9.94
CA GLY A 33 -1.69 -0.41 10.06
C GLY A 33 -1.80 -1.10 8.71
N ARG A 34 -2.70 -0.66 7.84
CA ARG A 34 -2.99 -1.27 6.53
C ARG A 34 -1.83 -1.17 5.54
N LEU A 35 -0.99 -0.15 5.70
CA LEU A 35 0.19 0.09 4.87
C LEU A 35 1.46 -0.57 5.43
N SER A 36 1.36 -1.20 6.60
CA SER A 36 2.46 -1.88 7.28
C SER A 36 2.20 -3.38 7.32
N CYS A 37 3.13 -4.16 6.76
CA CYS A 37 3.08 -5.63 6.82
C CYS A 37 3.04 -6.19 8.27
N ALA A 38 3.45 -5.41 9.27
CA ALA A 38 3.49 -5.82 10.67
C ALA A 38 2.10 -5.89 11.34
N SER A 39 1.07 -5.25 10.78
CA SER A 39 -0.27 -5.20 11.38
C SER A 39 -1.11 -6.44 11.10
N GLY A 40 -0.77 -7.20 10.05
CA GLY A 40 -1.61 -8.28 9.52
C GLY A 40 -2.95 -7.81 8.93
N MET A 41 -3.17 -6.50 8.78
CA MET A 41 -4.38 -5.97 8.16
C MET A 41 -4.31 -6.04 6.64
N GLU A 42 -5.36 -6.56 6.02
CA GLU A 42 -5.50 -6.55 4.57
C GLU A 42 -6.06 -5.21 4.07
N LEU A 43 -5.43 -4.67 3.03
CA LEU A 43 -5.97 -3.56 2.24
C LEU A 43 -7.23 -4.02 1.51
N GLY A 44 -8.32 -3.26 1.66
CA GLY A 44 -9.51 -3.45 0.85
C GLY A 44 -9.22 -3.17 -0.62
N ALA A 45 -10.03 -3.73 -1.53
CA ALA A 45 -9.83 -3.52 -2.97
C ALA A 45 -9.95 -2.03 -3.37
N ALA A 46 -10.86 -1.29 -2.76
CA ALA A 46 -11.02 0.15 -3.02
C ALA A 46 -9.80 0.96 -2.54
N GLU A 47 -9.35 0.69 -1.32
CA GLU A 47 -8.16 1.34 -0.75
C GLU A 47 -6.91 1.03 -1.57
N PHE A 48 -6.75 -0.22 -1.99
CA PHE A 48 -5.64 -0.62 -2.86
C PHE A 48 -5.65 0.14 -4.19
N LEU A 49 -6.81 0.33 -4.82
CA LEU A 49 -6.92 1.08 -6.07
C LEU A 49 -6.64 2.57 -5.88
N GLU A 50 -7.14 3.19 -4.81
CA GLU A 50 -6.83 4.58 -4.45
C GLU A 50 -5.33 4.77 -4.21
N LEU A 51 -4.70 3.85 -3.49
CA LEU A 51 -3.27 3.88 -3.24
C LEU A 51 -2.47 3.75 -4.54
N CYS A 52 -2.85 2.82 -5.43
CA CYS A 52 -2.23 2.68 -6.74
C CYS A 52 -2.35 3.97 -7.57
N HIS A 53 -3.53 4.60 -7.52
CA HIS A 53 -3.76 5.87 -8.20
C HIS A 53 -2.90 7.01 -7.63
N TYR A 54 -2.84 7.12 -6.29
CA TYR A 54 -2.01 8.10 -5.59
C TYR A 54 -0.52 7.95 -5.89
N LEU A 55 -0.04 6.71 -5.91
CA LEU A 55 1.35 6.40 -6.24
C LEU A 55 1.64 6.49 -7.75
N ASN A 56 0.60 6.67 -8.56
CA ASN A 56 0.67 6.63 -10.03
C ASN A 56 1.32 5.33 -10.54
N VAL A 57 1.01 4.21 -9.88
CA VAL A 57 1.51 2.86 -10.21
C VAL A 57 0.33 1.97 -10.58
N PRO A 58 0.41 1.21 -11.69
CA PRO A 58 -0.64 0.26 -12.04
C PRO A 58 -0.75 -0.87 -10.98
N PRO A 59 -1.97 -1.28 -10.60
CA PRO A 59 -2.17 -2.31 -9.59
C PRO A 59 -1.55 -3.66 -9.97
N GLU A 60 -1.36 -3.95 -11.27
CA GLU A 60 -0.65 -5.16 -11.71
C GLU A 60 0.82 -5.20 -11.24
N SER A 61 1.48 -4.06 -11.04
CA SER A 61 2.88 -4.02 -10.55
C SER A 61 3.02 -4.65 -9.15
N PHE A 62 1.98 -4.56 -8.32
CA PHE A 62 1.98 -5.16 -6.99
C PHE A 62 1.47 -6.61 -6.97
N ARG A 63 0.91 -7.11 -8.10
CA ARG A 63 0.31 -8.46 -8.21
C ARG A 63 1.24 -9.54 -8.74
N GLY A 64 2.44 -9.17 -9.21
CA GLY A 64 3.42 -10.13 -9.74
C GLY A 64 4.13 -10.96 -8.68
#